data_AF-A0AAW9EBG2-F1
#
_entry.id   AF-A0AAW9EBG2-F1
#
_cell.length_a   1.000
_cell.length_b   1.000
_cell.length_c   1.000
_cell.angle_alpha   90.00
_cell.angle_beta   90.00
_cell.angle_gamma   90.00
#
_symmetry.space_group_name_H-M   'P 1'
#
loop_
_entity.id
_entity.type
_entity.pdbx_description
1 polymer ?
#
loop_
_entity_poly.entity_id
_entity_poly.type
_entity_poly.pdbx_seq_one_letter_code
_entity_poly.pdbx_strand_id
1 'polypeptide(L)' 'MPFTLGQRWISDTESELGLGTVVAMDARTVTLLFSSTGENRLYARSDSPVTRVMFNPGDTITSHEGWQ' A
#
# COMPACT_ATOMS: atom_id res chain seq x y z
N MET A 1 3.74 -5.26 -11.99
CA MET A 1 4.22 -3.86 -11.95
C MET A 1 5.26 -3.74 -10.84
N PRO A 2 6.38 -3.01 -11.03
CA PRO A 2 7.37 -2.86 -9.98
C PRO A 2 6.86 -1.97 -8.83
N PHE A 3 7.23 -2.33 -7.61
CA PHE A 3 7.07 -1.45 -6.45
C PHE A 3 7.87 -0.15 -6.65
N THR A 4 7.37 0.95 -6.09
CA THR A 4 8.05 2.25 -6.04
C THR A 4 7.64 2.96 -4.76
N LEU A 5 8.56 3.71 -4.15
CA LEU A 5 8.29 4.52 -2.95
C LEU A 5 7.04 5.40 -3.15
N GLY A 6 6.21 5.47 -2.12
CA GLY A 6 4.96 6.24 -2.11
C GLY A 6 3.74 5.55 -2.76
N GLN A 7 3.91 4.41 -3.44
CA GLN A 7 2.76 3.67 -3.97
C GLN A 7 1.86 3.14 -2.85
N ARG A 8 0.56 3.01 -3.16
CA ARG A 8 -0.48 2.56 -2.23
C ARG A 8 -0.92 1.13 -2.55
N TRP A 9 -0.99 0.30 -1.51
CA TRP A 9 -1.24 -1.14 -1.60
C TRP A 9 -2.10 -1.61 -0.42
N ILE A 10 -2.83 -2.69 -0.59
CA ILE A 10 -3.56 -3.38 0.50
C ILE A 10 -3.01 -4.80 0.67
N SER A 11 -3.08 -5.33 1.88
CA SER A 11 -2.81 -6.76 2.14
C SER A 11 -4.05 -7.57 1.79
N ASP A 12 -3.88 -8.61 0.98
CA ASP A 12 -4.99 -9.51 0.60
C ASP A 12 -5.39 -10.44 1.77
N THR A 13 -4.47 -10.66 2.71
CA THR A 13 -4.66 -11.57 3.85
C THR A 13 -4.98 -10.85 5.16
N GLU A 14 -4.73 -9.54 5.25
CA GLU A 14 -4.85 -8.72 6.47
C GLU A 14 -5.61 -7.43 6.16
N SER A 15 -6.89 -7.56 5.81
CA SER A 15 -7.74 -6.43 5.41
C SER A 15 -7.90 -5.37 6.51
N GLU A 16 -7.78 -5.76 7.77
CA GLU A 16 -7.84 -4.89 8.94
C GLU A 16 -6.71 -3.84 8.99
N LEU A 17 -5.58 -4.09 8.30
CA LEU A 17 -4.48 -3.14 8.22
C LEU A 17 -4.83 -1.92 7.34
N GLY A 18 -5.81 -2.07 6.45
CA GLY A 18 -6.24 -1.01 5.55
C GLY A 18 -5.17 -0.65 4.50
N LEU A 19 -5.02 0.65 4.23
CA LEU A 19 -4.19 1.15 3.13
C LEU A 19 -2.72 1.32 3.54
N GLY A 20 -1.86 0.54 2.90
CA GLY A 20 -0.42 0.57 3.04
C GLY A 20 0.26 1.53 2.05
N THR A 21 1.43 2.03 2.44
CA THR A 21 2.31 2.88 1.60
C THR A 21 3.69 2.26 1.50
N VAL A 22 4.27 2.18 0.31
CA VAL A 22 5.66 1.75 0.14
C VAL A 22 6.60 2.80 0.75
N VAL A 23 7.27 2.46 1.84
CA VAL A 23 8.20 3.35 2.57
C VAL A 23 9.67 2.95 2.42
N ALA A 24 9.95 1.69 2.08
CA ALA A 24 11.29 1.21 1.79
C ALA A 24 11.26 0.03 0.81
N MET A 25 12.37 -0.17 0.10
CA MET A 25 12.55 -1.27 -0.84
C MET A 25 14.00 -1.71 -0.86
N ASP A 26 14.20 -3.02 -0.87
CA ASP A 26 15.50 -3.65 -1.09
C ASP A 26 15.50 -4.53 -2.35
N ALA A 27 16.58 -5.29 -2.55
CA ALA A 27 16.71 -6.20 -3.68
C ALA A 27 15.58 -7.24 -3.75
N ARG A 28 15.11 -7.76 -2.60
CA ARG A 28 14.14 -8.86 -2.53
C ARG A 28 12.88 -8.56 -1.74
N THR A 29 12.82 -7.41 -1.06
CA THR A 29 11.74 -7.08 -0.13
C THR A 29 11.20 -5.68 -0.37
N VAL A 30 9.97 -5.46 0.09
CA VAL A 30 9.30 -4.16 0.13
C VAL A 30 8.68 -3.97 1.50
N THR A 31 8.81 -2.76 2.07
CA THR A 31 8.21 -2.40 3.35
C THR A 31 7.00 -1.51 3.10
N LEU A 32 5.84 -1.94 3.59
CA LEU A 32 4.59 -1.17 3.59
C LEU A 32 4.31 -0.62 4.98
N LEU A 33 4.07 0.68 5.08
CA LEU A 33 3.52 1.34 6.27
C LEU A 33 2.00 1.41 6.13
N PHE A 34 1.28 0.74 7.03
CA PHE A 34 -0.17 0.77 7.11
C PHE A 34 -0.64 1.93 7.99
N SER A 35 -1.13 3.00 7.37
CA SER A 35 -1.45 4.25 8.06
C SER A 35 -2.60 4.09 9.08
N SER A 36 -3.49 3.12 8.88
CA SER A 36 -4.64 2.88 9.78
C SER A 36 -4.22 2.31 11.13
N THR A 37 -3.15 1.52 11.18
CA THR A 37 -2.66 0.87 12.41
C THR A 37 -1.31 1.41 12.88
N GLY A 38 -0.57 2.10 12.00
CA GLY A 38 0.80 2.55 12.24
C GLY A 38 1.86 1.46 12.09
N GLU A 39 1.48 0.26 11.63
CA GLU A 39 2.39 -0.88 11.50
C GLU A 39 3.19 -0.87 10.20
N ASN A 40 4.42 -1.36 10.27
CA ASN A 40 5.20 -1.70 9.09
C ASN A 40 5.14 -3.21 8.86
N ARG A 41 4.87 -3.61 7.62
CA ARG A 41 4.98 -5.01 7.19
C ARG A 41 6.00 -5.14 6.07
N LEU A 42 6.79 -6.20 6.16
CA LEU A 42 7.81 -6.55 5.18
C LEU A 42 7.26 -7.70 4.33
N TYR A 43 7.20 -7.48 3.01
CA TYR A 43 6.82 -8.50 2.05
C TYR A 43 8.00 -8.82 1.13
N ALA A 44 7.96 -9.99 0.50
CA ALA A 44 8.83 -10.27 -0.63
C ALA A 44 8.50 -9.31 -1.79
N ARG A 45 9.37 -9.20 -2.79
CA ARG A 45 9.03 -8.48 -4.04
C ARG A 45 8.34 -9.38 -5.06
N SER A 46 8.58 -10.68 -4.93
CA SER A 46 7.95 -11.72 -5.73
C SER A 46 6.77 -12.31 -4.97
N ASP A 47 5.66 -12.57 -5.67
CA ASP A 47 4.52 -13.36 -5.16
C ASP A 47 3.99 -12.91 -3.79
N SER A 48 3.94 -11.59 -3.59
CA SER A 48 3.43 -11.05 -2.33
C SER A 48 1.92 -10.88 -2.39
N PRO A 49 1.21 -11.24 -1.30
CA PRO A 49 -0.25 -11.17 -1.20
C PRO A 49 -0.70 -9.71 -0.98
N VAL A 50 -0.33 -8.83 -1.92
CA VAL A 50 -0.65 -7.41 -1.89
C VAL A 50 -1.22 -6.96 -3.22
N THR A 51 -2.33 -6.24 -3.15
CA THR A 51 -3.00 -5.67 -4.33
C THR A 51 -2.71 -4.17 -4.43
N ARG A 52 -2.35 -3.71 -5.63
CA ARG A 52 -2.08 -2.29 -5.90
C ARG A 52 -3.40 -1.53 -5.93
N VAL A 53 -3.49 -0.44 -5.16
CA VAL A 53 -4.64 0.46 -5.19
C VAL A 53 -4.40 1.54 -6.23
N MET A 54 -5.29 1.61 -7.22
CA MET A 54 -5.30 2.63 -8.27
C MET A 54 -6.73 3.08 -8.49
N PHE A 55 -6.91 4.37 -8.67
CA PHE A 55 -8.20 4.98 -9.01
C PHE A 55 -8.25 5.26 -10.51
N ASN A 56 -9.46 5.28 -11.06
CA ASN A 56 -9.72 5.53 -12.46
C ASN A 56 -10.26 6.97 -12.65
N PRO A 57 -10.16 7.52 -13.87
CA PRO A 57 -10.84 8.76 -14.21
C PRO A 57 -12.33 8.67 -13.89
N GLY A 58 -12.83 9.62 -13.10
CA GLY A 58 -14.23 9.66 -12.65
C GLY A 58 -14.46 9.14 -11.22
N ASP A 59 -13.46 8.53 -10.59
CA ASP A 59 -13.55 8.15 -9.18
C ASP A 59 -13.47 9.40 -8.28
N THR A 60 -14.38 9.51 -7.32
CA THR A 60 -14.27 10.46 -6.21
C THR A 60 -13.42 9.84 -5.10
N ILE A 61 -12.35 10.52 -4.70
CA ILE A 61 -11.44 10.06 -3.66
C ILE A 61 -11.43 11.05 -2.50
N THR A 62 -11.11 10.56 -1.29
CA THR A 62 -11.01 11.40 -0.10
C THR A 62 -9.56 11.53 0.32
N SER A 63 -9.11 12.77 0.53
CA SER A 63 -7.81 13.06 1.14
C SER A 63 -7.80 12.68 2.62
N HIS A 64 -6.63 12.38 3.16
CA HIS A 64 -6.43 12.18 4.59
C HIS A 64 -6.80 13.42 5.43
N GLU A 65 -6.80 14.61 4.82
CA GLU A 65 -7.24 15.87 5.45
C GLU A 65 -8.77 16.07 5.39
N GLY A 66 -9.51 15.12 4.82
CA GLY A 66 -10.98 15.10 4.82
C GLY A 66 -11.66 15.84 3.67
N TRP A 67 -10.91 16.47 2.76
CA TRP A 67 -11.46 17.04 1.54
C TRP A 67 -11.57 15.99 0.42
N GLN A 68 -12.45 16.24 -0.55
CA GLN A 68 -12.72 15.40 -1.73
C GLN A 68 -12.59 16.21 -3.01
#